data_AF-A0A1Z9J253-F1
#
_entry.id   AF-A0A1Z9J253-F1
#
_cell.length_a   1.000
_cell.length_b   1.000
_cell.length_c   1.000
_cell.angle_alpha   90.00
_cell.angle_beta   90.00
_cell.angle_gamma   90.00
#
_symmetry.space_group_name_H-M   'P 1'
#
loop_
_entity.id
_entity.type
_entity.pdbx_description
1 polymer ?
#
loop_
_entity_poly.entity_id
_entity_poly.type
_entity_poly.pdbx_seq_one_letter_code
_entity_poly.pdbx_strand_id
1 'polypeptide(L)'
;ENLKNLLDGQLEARLFVTEFFQLSEAGNLRIDIRKRLILGLLTSDTIRPSIKFLFLENLERLPVGIRREIISETLKAPGKPTLEAIKQELAWLRLELPPEQVH
;
A
#
# COMPACT_ATOMS: atom_id res chain seq x y z
N GLU A 1 -0.46 -12.96 -13.27
CA GLU A 1 -1.67 -13.72 -12.89
C GLU A 1 -2.26 -13.32 -11.54
N ASN A 2 -1.49 -13.20 -10.45
CA ASN A 2 -2.06 -13.07 -9.09
C ASN A 2 -3.06 -11.92 -8.90
N LEU A 3 -2.80 -10.72 -9.47
CA LEU A 3 -3.75 -9.60 -9.39
C LEU A 3 -5.06 -9.90 -10.12
N LYS A 4 -5.01 -10.56 -11.27
CA LYS A 4 -6.21 -10.96 -12.01
C LYS A 4 -7.01 -11.99 -11.22
N ASN A 5 -6.34 -13.00 -10.66
CA ASN A 5 -6.99 -14.03 -9.84
C ASN A 5 -7.64 -13.42 -8.58
N LEU A 6 -7.02 -12.40 -7.97
CA LEU A 6 -7.63 -11.65 -6.86
C LEU A 6 -8.91 -10.91 -7.28
N LEU A 7 -8.88 -10.26 -8.44
CA LEU A 7 -10.02 -9.51 -8.98
C LEU A 7 -11.17 -10.46 -9.37
N ASP A 8 -10.83 -11.63 -9.92
CA ASP A 8 -11.78 -12.68 -10.31
C ASP A 8 -12.28 -13.51 -9.11
N GLY A 9 -11.80 -13.22 -7.89
CA GLY A 9 -12.18 -13.93 -6.66
C GLY A 9 -11.60 -15.34 -6.53
N GLN A 10 -10.65 -15.70 -7.38
CA GLN A 10 -9.94 -16.99 -7.39
C GLN A 10 -8.75 -17.03 -6.43
N LEU A 11 -8.32 -15.87 -5.92
CA LEU A 11 -7.25 -15.74 -4.94
C LEU A 11 -7.73 -14.95 -3.72
N GLU A 12 -7.50 -15.51 -2.54
CA GLU A 12 -7.82 -14.88 -1.27
C GLU A 12 -7.01 -13.60 -1.05
N ALA A 13 -7.67 -12.55 -0.55
CA ALA A 13 -7.05 -11.23 -0.42
C ALA A 13 -5.85 -11.22 0.53
N ARG A 14 -5.95 -11.93 1.66
CA ARG A 14 -4.86 -12.05 2.62
C ARG A 14 -3.66 -12.77 2.01
N LEU A 15 -3.91 -13.87 1.30
CA LEU A 15 -2.87 -14.63 0.62
C LEU A 15 -2.16 -13.78 -0.43
N PHE A 16 -2.92 -13.07 -1.27
CA PHE A 16 -2.36 -12.15 -2.27
C PHE A 16 -1.43 -11.10 -1.64
N VAL A 17 -1.87 -10.45 -0.56
CA VAL A 17 -1.05 -9.40 0.08
C VAL A 17 0.22 -9.99 0.68
N THR A 18 0.13 -11.12 1.37
CA THR A 18 1.30 -11.81 1.92
C THR A 18 2.30 -12.19 0.83
N GLU A 19 1.84 -12.82 -0.25
CA GLU A 19 2.66 -13.20 -1.39
C GLU A 19 3.26 -11.98 -2.10
N PHE A 20 2.48 -10.90 -2.26
CA PHE A 20 2.97 -9.66 -2.87
C PHE A 20 4.19 -9.15 -2.13
N PHE A 21 4.12 -9.03 -0.79
CA PHE A 21 5.25 -8.55 -0.01
C PHE A 21 6.41 -9.54 -0.03
N GLN A 22 6.17 -10.84 0.14
CA GLN A 22 7.23 -11.86 0.09
C GLN A 22 7.99 -11.87 -1.24
N LEU A 23 7.27 -11.88 -2.37
CA LEU A 23 7.86 -11.92 -3.70
C LEU A 23 8.60 -10.63 -4.03
N SER A 24 8.08 -9.49 -3.60
CA SER A 24 8.72 -8.20 -3.85
C SER A 24 9.93 -7.93 -2.94
N GLU A 25 10.01 -8.58 -1.77
CA GLU A 25 11.22 -8.66 -0.93
C GLU A 25 12.28 -9.56 -1.56
N ALA A 26 11.90 -10.79 -1.94
CA ALA A 26 12.82 -11.81 -2.42
C ALA A 26 13.35 -11.54 -3.84
N GLY A 27 12.56 -10.89 -4.69
CA GLY A 27 12.87 -10.69 -6.10
C GLY A 27 13.86 -9.57 -6.42
N ASN A 28 14.48 -8.94 -5.40
CA ASN A 28 15.31 -7.74 -5.58
C ASN A 28 14.58 -6.62 -6.34
N LEU A 29 13.24 -6.59 -6.22
CA LEU A 29 12.41 -5.63 -6.91
C LEU A 29 12.83 -4.24 -6.43
N ARG A 30 13.23 -3.38 -7.38
CA ARG A 30 13.68 -2.05 -7.00
C ARG A 30 12.59 -1.34 -6.21
N ILE A 31 13.01 -0.67 -5.16
CA ILE A 31 12.11 -0.13 -4.14
C ILE A 31 11.13 0.93 -4.70
N ASP A 32 11.54 1.62 -5.75
CA ASP A 32 10.73 2.57 -6.51
C ASP A 32 9.61 1.90 -7.33
N ILE A 33 9.82 0.68 -7.82
CA ILE A 33 8.78 -0.12 -8.49
C ILE A 33 7.77 -0.59 -7.44
N ARG A 34 8.26 -1.07 -6.30
CA ARG A 34 7.43 -1.52 -5.17
C ARG A 34 6.50 -0.41 -4.67
N LYS A 35 7.05 0.79 -4.48
CA LYS A 35 6.28 2.00 -4.15
C LYS A 35 5.19 2.28 -5.17
N ARG A 36 5.53 2.28 -6.46
CA ARG A 36 4.58 2.56 -7.55
C ARG A 36 3.44 1.56 -7.60
N LEU A 37 3.71 0.28 -7.39
CA LEU A 37 2.69 -0.77 -7.34
C LEU A 37 1.72 -0.55 -6.17
N ILE A 38 2.24 -0.29 -4.97
CA ILE A 38 1.40 -0.06 -3.79
C ILE A 38 0.54 1.20 -3.97
N LEU A 39 1.13 2.31 -4.44
CA LEU A 39 0.38 3.53 -4.75
C LEU A 39 -0.73 3.28 -5.78
N GLY A 40 -0.44 2.53 -6.85
CA GLY A 40 -1.43 2.15 -7.84
C GLY A 40 -2.60 1.34 -7.25
N LEU A 41 -2.31 0.41 -6.34
CA LEU A 41 -3.33 -0.39 -5.67
C LEU A 41 -4.19 0.44 -4.70
N LEU A 42 -3.57 1.32 -3.91
CA LEU A 42 -4.29 2.17 -2.95
C LEU A 42 -5.19 3.20 -3.65
N THR A 43 -4.76 3.73 -4.79
CA THR A 43 -5.49 4.77 -5.55
C THR A 43 -6.46 4.21 -6.60
N SER A 44 -6.40 2.91 -6.90
CA SER A 44 -7.28 2.26 -7.87
C SER A 44 -8.74 2.24 -7.41
N ASP A 45 -9.68 2.53 -8.32
CA ASP A 45 -11.12 2.41 -8.06
C ASP A 45 -11.64 0.97 -8.19
N THR A 46 -10.87 0.08 -8.83
CA THR A 46 -11.26 -1.32 -9.05
C THR A 46 -10.89 -2.22 -7.88
N ILE A 47 -9.96 -1.78 -7.03
CA ILE A 47 -9.52 -2.53 -5.86
C ILE A 47 -10.47 -2.25 -4.69
N ARG A 48 -11.04 -3.33 -4.16
CA ARG A 48 -11.95 -3.26 -3.01
C ARG A 48 -11.26 -2.62 -1.80
N PRO A 49 -11.97 -1.78 -1.01
CA PRO A 49 -11.39 -1.14 0.17
C PRO A 49 -10.74 -2.12 1.15
N SER A 50 -11.34 -3.29 1.38
CA SER A 50 -10.78 -4.33 2.26
C SER A 50 -9.37 -4.77 1.86
N ILE A 51 -9.09 -4.86 0.56
CA ILE A 51 -7.75 -5.21 0.05
C ILE A 51 -6.77 -4.06 0.33
N LYS A 52 -7.22 -2.81 0.16
CA LYS A 52 -6.39 -1.63 0.46
C LYS A 52 -6.01 -1.58 1.94
N PHE A 53 -6.94 -1.87 2.85
CA PHE A 53 -6.66 -1.97 4.29
C PHE A 53 -5.62 -3.04 4.60
N LEU A 54 -5.69 -4.22 3.97
CA LEU A 54 -4.65 -5.25 4.13
C LEU A 54 -3.26 -4.75 3.71
N PHE A 55 -3.16 -3.91 2.67
CA PHE A 55 -1.90 -3.26 2.31
C PHE A 55 -1.43 -2.27 3.38
N LEU A 56 -2.34 -1.48 3.97
CA LEU A 56 -2.03 -0.54 5.05
C LEU A 56 -1.47 -1.26 6.28
N GLU A 57 -2.11 -2.35 6.71
CA GLU A 57 -1.66 -3.21 7.81
C GLU A 57 -0.24 -3.76 7.58
N ASN A 58 0.17 -3.94 6.33
CA ASN A 58 1.48 -4.49 5.97
C ASN A 58 2.53 -3.41 5.62
N LEU A 59 2.20 -2.11 5.71
CA LEU A 59 3.14 -1.04 5.37
C LEU A 59 4.39 -1.07 6.25
N GLU A 60 4.29 -1.53 7.50
CA GLU A 60 5.42 -1.66 8.42
C GLU A 60 6.58 -2.51 7.89
N ARG A 61 6.29 -3.42 6.95
CA ARG A 61 7.30 -4.25 6.26
C ARG A 61 8.18 -3.44 5.31
N LEU A 62 7.83 -2.19 5.03
CA LEU A 62 8.61 -1.28 4.19
C LEU A 62 9.55 -0.39 5.02
N PRO A 63 10.71 -0.01 4.45
CA PRO A 63 11.57 1.01 5.05
C PRO A 63 10.80 2.30 5.34
N VAL A 64 11.15 2.96 6.45
CA VAL A 64 10.41 4.14 6.96
C VAL A 64 10.28 5.26 5.92
N GLY A 65 11.34 5.52 5.13
CA GLY A 65 11.30 6.53 4.07
C GLY A 65 10.24 6.23 3.00
N ILE A 66 10.09 4.95 2.62
CA ILE A 66 9.10 4.54 1.63
C ILE A 66 7.68 4.62 2.20
N ARG A 67 7.49 4.26 3.47
CA ARG A 67 6.20 4.47 4.15
C ARG A 67 5.79 5.94 4.12
N ARG A 68 6.71 6.84 4.46
CA ARG A 68 6.48 8.30 4.42
C ARG A 68 6.08 8.77 3.02
N GLU A 69 6.78 8.32 1.99
CA GLU A 69 6.45 8.65 0.61
C GLU A 69 5.07 8.14 0.20
N ILE A 70 4.74 6.87 0.49
CA ILE A 70 3.43 6.29 0.17
C ILE A 70 2.30 7.06 0.86
N ILE A 71 2.45 7.35 2.16
CA ILE A 71 1.49 8.14 2.94
C ILE A 71 1.32 9.53 2.32
N SER A 72 2.42 10.25 2.08
CA SER A 72 2.41 11.61 1.56
C SER A 72 1.73 11.69 0.20
N GLU A 73 2.10 10.81 -0.72
CA GLU A 73 1.55 10.79 -2.09
C GLU A 73 0.08 10.38 -2.10
N THR A 74 -0.33 9.43 -1.27
CA THR A 74 -1.75 9.02 -1.19
C THR A 74 -2.63 10.11 -0.57
N LEU A 75 -2.14 10.84 0.44
CA LEU A 75 -2.85 11.97 1.02
C LEU A 75 -3.04 13.12 0.01
N LYS A 76 -2.04 13.36 -0.85
CA LYS A 76 -2.07 14.36 -1.93
C LYS A 76 -2.90 13.94 -3.15
N ALA A 77 -3.18 12.65 -3.30
CA ALA A 77 -3.94 12.16 -4.45
C ALA A 77 -5.32 12.85 -4.52
N PRO A 78 -5.85 13.11 -5.74
CA PRO A 78 -7.14 13.80 -5.91
C PRO A 78 -8.25 13.16 -5.05
N GLY A 79 -9.08 14.00 -4.42
CA GLY A 79 -10.17 13.54 -3.57
C GLY A 79 -11.13 12.64 -4.36
N LYS A 80 -11.25 11.38 -3.92
CA LYS A 80 -12.26 10.43 -4.38
C LYS A 80 -12.98 9.88 -3.16
N PRO A 81 -14.32 9.76 -3.16
CA PRO A 81 -15.06 9.25 -1.99
C PRO A 81 -14.54 7.90 -1.48
N THR A 82 -14.09 7.02 -2.39
CA THR A 82 -13.53 5.70 -2.10
C THR A 82 -12.14 5.74 -1.46
N LEU A 83 -11.44 6.87 -1.53
CA LEU A 83 -10.09 7.08 -1.01
C LEU A 83 -10.09 7.78 0.35
N GLU A 84 -11.19 8.43 0.75
CA GLU A 84 -11.25 9.19 2.00
C GLU A 84 -11.02 8.33 3.24
N ALA A 85 -11.61 7.13 3.31
CA ALA A 85 -11.36 6.20 4.41
C ALA A 85 -9.88 5.76 4.49
N ILE A 86 -9.25 5.55 3.33
CA ILE A 86 -7.82 5.19 3.23
C ILE A 86 -6.93 6.36 3.65
N LYS A 87 -7.30 7.60 3.29
CA LYS A 87 -6.57 8.81 3.72
C LYS A 87 -6.66 9.02 5.23
N GLN A 88 -7.82 8.77 5.83
CA GLN A 88 -7.97 8.83 7.29
C GLN A 88 -7.04 7.84 7.98
N GLU A 89 -7.02 6.58 7.53
CA GLU A 89 -6.14 5.56 8.08
C GLU A 89 -4.64 5.92 7.92
N LEU A 90 -4.24 6.41 6.75
CA LEU A 90 -2.88 6.86 6.51
C LEU A 90 -2.49 8.08 7.34
N ALA A 91 -3.45 8.97 7.64
CA ALA A 91 -3.21 10.10 8.52
C ALA A 91 -2.90 9.64 9.95
N TRP A 92 -3.55 8.58 10.43
CA TRP A 92 -3.22 7.92 11.70
C TRP A 92 -1.84 7.29 11.67
N LEU A 93 -1.55 6.43 10.68
CA LEU A 93 -0.25 5.79 10.53
C LEU A 93 0.90 6.82 10.46
N ARG A 94 0.66 8.00 9.88
CA ARG A 94 1.66 9.08 9.84
C ARG A 94 2.07 9.58 11.22
N LEU A 95 1.15 9.60 12.19
CA LEU A 95 1.41 10.06 13.56
C LEU A 95 2.28 9.06 14.33
N GLU A 96 2.22 7.78 13.96
CA GLU A 96 3.00 6.70 14.59
C GLU A 96 4.44 6.61 14.05
N LEU A 97 4.74 7.27 12.93
CA LEU A 97 6.09 7.23 12.36
C LEU A 97 7.08 8.07 13.18
N PRO A 98 8.26 7.52 13.53
CA PRO A 98 9.28 8.26 14.27
C PRO A 98 9.71 9.49 13.48
N PRO A 99 9.91 10.67 14.11
CA PRO A 99 10.24 11.91 13.41
C PRO A 99 11.42 11.73 12.46
N GLU A 100 11.37 12.43 11.33
CA GLU A 100 12.40 12.37 10.31
C GLU A 100 13.74 12.79 10.93
N GLN A 101 14.68 11.85 11.03
CA GLN A 101 16.02 12.14 11.51
C GLN A 101 16.74 12.92 10.40
N VAL A 102 16.79 14.24 10.56
CA VAL A 102 17.60 15.12 9.73
C VAL A 102 19.06 14.80 10.07
N HIS A 103 19.72 14.05 9.18
CA HIS A 103 21.17 13.86 9.21
C HIS A 103 21.86 14.95 8.39
#